data_AF-A0A970TUS2-F1
#
_entry.id   AF-A0A970TUS2-F1
#
_cell.length_a   1.000
_cell.length_b   1.000
_cell.length_c   1.000
_cell.angle_alpha   90.00
_cell.angle_beta   90.00
_cell.angle_gamma   90.00
#
_symmetry.space_group_name_H-M   'P 1'
#
loop_
_entity.id
_entity.type
_entity.pdbx_description
1 polymer ?
#
loop_
_entity_poly.entity_id
_entity_poly.type
_entity_poly.pdbx_seq_one_letter_code
_entity_poly.pdbx_strand_id
1 'polypeptide(L)'
;MFEKQAWMHRAGEYPQSDQEYFGLLARAVFSAGLGPKVVESRWKEMGRAFHGFDPAKVAAMGEADVSRLLGDPGVIRNRRKIEAVIENAKRFVENLKDQASFHSYIAGLGAPEDLDMAAEQLTQTFAHLGRTSALFFLFSAGWRPPQTADA
;
A
#
# COMPACT_ATOMS: atom_id res chain seq x y z
N MET A 1 12.09 -7.48 -12.01
CA MET A 1 12.15 -7.33 -10.55
C MET A 1 12.21 -5.84 -10.24
N PHE A 2 11.49 -5.33 -9.24
CA PHE A 2 11.45 -3.90 -8.94
C PHE A 2 12.80 -3.41 -8.41
N GLU A 3 13.24 -2.22 -8.83
CA GLU A 3 14.44 -1.60 -8.27
C GLU A 3 14.23 -1.32 -6.77
N LYS A 4 15.17 -1.79 -5.94
CA LYS A 4 15.07 -1.64 -4.48
C LYS A 4 15.15 -0.16 -4.12
N GLN A 5 14.11 0.34 -3.47
CA GLN A 5 14.10 1.70 -2.94
C GLN A 5 14.48 1.73 -1.46
N ALA A 6 15.00 2.86 -0.98
CA ALA A 6 15.47 3.00 0.41
C ALA A 6 14.37 2.81 1.47
N TRP A 7 13.10 3.04 1.09
CA TRP A 7 11.93 2.90 1.95
C TRP A 7 11.31 1.48 1.94
N MET A 8 11.79 0.58 1.08
CA MET A 8 11.33 -0.81 1.06
C MET A 8 12.02 -1.61 2.15
N HIS A 9 11.25 -2.45 2.84
CA HIS A 9 11.79 -3.35 3.85
C HIS A 9 12.65 -4.46 3.25
N ARG A 10 13.58 -5.00 4.04
CA ARG A 10 14.36 -6.19 3.65
C ARG A 10 13.48 -7.45 3.76
N ALA A 11 13.95 -8.55 3.18
CA ALA A 11 13.23 -9.81 3.35
C ALA A 11 13.20 -10.18 4.84
N GLY A 12 12.02 -10.49 5.38
CA GLY A 12 11.85 -10.79 6.80
C GLY A 12 11.88 -9.58 7.74
N GLU A 13 12.10 -8.37 7.23
CA GLU A 13 11.83 -7.13 7.96
C GLU A 13 10.42 -6.67 7.60
N TYR A 14 9.57 -6.46 8.60
CA TYR A 14 8.17 -6.11 8.38
C TYR A 14 7.86 -4.70 8.91
N PRO A 15 6.88 -3.99 8.30
CA PRO A 15 6.35 -2.77 8.87
C PRO A 15 5.92 -2.94 10.32
N GLN A 16 6.14 -1.92 11.14
CA GLN A 16 5.91 -1.98 12.59
C GLN A 16 4.50 -1.55 13.00
N SER A 17 3.72 -1.03 12.05
CA SER A 17 2.36 -0.56 12.30
C SER A 17 1.46 -0.73 11.08
N ASP A 18 0.15 -0.81 11.32
CA ASP A 18 -0.88 -0.84 10.29
C ASP A 18 -0.84 0.41 9.39
N GLN A 19 -0.45 1.55 9.96
CA GLN A 19 -0.27 2.80 9.22
C GLN A 19 0.85 2.68 8.17
N GLU A 20 1.97 2.03 8.51
CA GLU A 20 3.06 1.80 7.56
C GLU A 20 2.62 0.83 6.45
N TYR A 21 1.93 -0.26 6.79
CA TYR A 21 1.36 -1.17 5.80
C TYR A 21 0.43 -0.47 4.83
N PHE A 22 -0.50 0.33 5.36
CA PHE A 22 -1.46 1.06 4.52
C PHE A 22 -0.75 2.10 3.65
N GLY A 23 0.27 2.77 4.17
CA GLY A 23 1.13 3.66 3.38
C GLY A 23 1.80 2.94 2.20
N LEU A 24 2.34 1.73 2.41
CA LEU A 24 2.92 0.92 1.33
C LEU A 24 1.86 0.48 0.30
N LEU A 25 0.66 0.11 0.74
CA LEU A 25 -0.45 -0.26 -0.13
C LEU A 25 -0.90 0.92 -1.00
N ALA A 26 -1.09 2.10 -0.39
CA ALA A 26 -1.37 3.33 -1.11
C ALA A 26 -0.26 3.66 -2.12
N ARG A 27 1.00 3.43 -1.75
CA ARG A 27 2.14 3.66 -2.64
C ARG A 27 2.12 2.74 -3.85
N ALA A 28 1.74 1.48 -3.68
CA ALA A 28 1.59 0.54 -4.77
C ALA A 28 0.49 0.97 -5.77
N VAL A 29 -0.63 1.49 -5.27
CA VAL A 29 -1.71 2.05 -6.10
C VAL A 29 -1.22 3.27 -6.88
N PHE A 30 -0.51 4.20 -6.24
CA PHE A 30 0.01 5.38 -6.93
C PHE A 30 1.14 5.06 -7.92
N SER A 31 1.97 4.07 -7.63
CA SER A 31 3.10 3.65 -8.48
C SER A 31 2.64 2.92 -9.75
N ALA A 32 1.41 2.41 -9.80
CA ALA A 32 0.88 1.76 -11.00
C ALA A 32 0.87 2.74 -12.20
N GLY A 33 1.75 2.51 -13.17
CA GLY A 33 1.88 3.34 -14.37
C GLY A 33 2.54 4.70 -14.17
N LEU A 34 3.24 4.92 -13.05
CA LEU A 34 4.06 6.12 -12.81
C LEU A 34 5.52 5.73 -12.54
N GLY A 35 6.45 6.58 -12.97
CA GLY A 35 7.87 6.41 -12.64
C GLY A 35 8.13 6.62 -11.14
N PRO A 36 9.07 5.87 -10.52
CA PRO A 36 9.35 5.95 -9.08
C PRO A 36 9.64 7.37 -8.59
N LYS A 37 10.43 8.15 -9.35
CA LYS A 37 10.77 9.54 -9.05
C LYS A 37 9.55 10.45 -8.91
N VAL A 38 8.51 10.23 -9.72
CA VAL A 38 7.27 11.02 -9.66
C VAL A 38 6.58 10.78 -8.33
N VAL A 39 6.42 9.52 -7.93
CA VAL A 39 5.77 9.17 -6.66
C VAL A 39 6.59 9.64 -5.48
N GLU A 40 7.90 9.43 -5.50
CA GLU A 40 8.82 9.84 -4.44
C GLU A 40 8.83 11.35 -4.21
N SER A 41 8.90 12.14 -5.28
CA SER A 41 8.91 13.60 -5.18
C SER A 41 7.66 14.18 -4.49
N ARG A 42 6.55 13.43 -4.50
CA ARG A 42 5.27 13.84 -3.91
C ARG A 42 4.94 13.12 -2.61
N TRP A 43 5.67 12.05 -2.24
CA TRP A 43 5.24 11.14 -1.18
C TRP A 43 5.08 11.81 0.19
N LYS A 44 5.92 12.81 0.50
CA LYS A 44 5.81 13.61 1.73
C LYS A 44 4.51 14.43 1.76
N GLU A 45 4.08 14.97 0.63
CA GLU A 45 2.82 15.71 0.48
C GLU A 45 1.63 14.76 0.52
N MET A 46 1.72 13.62 -0.18
CA MET A 46 0.73 12.55 -0.13
C MET A 46 0.48 12.11 1.32
N GLY A 47 1.53 11.88 2.09
CA GLY A 47 1.42 11.56 3.51
C GLY A 47 0.62 12.61 4.29
N ARG A 48 0.90 13.91 4.11
CA ARG A 48 0.12 14.95 4.80
C ARG A 48 -1.34 14.99 4.34
N ALA A 49 -1.56 14.86 3.05
CA ALA A 49 -2.86 14.97 2.42
C ALA A 49 -3.81 13.80 2.78
N PHE A 50 -3.23 12.62 3.08
CA PHE A 50 -3.91 11.41 3.54
C PHE A 50 -3.68 11.14 5.04
N HIS A 51 -3.51 12.18 5.86
CA HIS A 51 -3.44 12.06 7.33
C HIS A 51 -2.37 11.08 7.87
N GLY A 52 -1.20 11.06 7.25
CA GLY A 52 -0.11 10.15 7.58
C GLY A 52 -0.35 8.72 7.10
N PHE A 53 -1.37 8.48 6.28
CA PHE A 53 -1.88 7.15 5.93
C PHE A 53 -2.45 6.38 7.13
N ASP A 54 -3.07 7.09 8.08
CA ASP A 54 -3.90 6.47 9.12
C ASP A 54 -5.16 5.86 8.45
N PRO A 55 -5.35 4.53 8.49
CA PRO A 55 -6.45 3.88 7.77
C PRO A 55 -7.83 4.35 8.25
N ALA A 56 -8.01 4.62 9.54
CA ALA A 56 -9.29 5.05 10.09
C ALA A 56 -9.63 6.47 9.63
N LYS A 57 -8.64 7.38 9.63
CA LYS A 57 -8.83 8.75 9.13
C LYS A 57 -9.08 8.77 7.62
N VAL A 58 -8.35 7.97 6.86
CA VAL A 58 -8.51 7.91 5.40
C VAL A 58 -9.85 7.27 5.02
N ALA A 59 -10.30 6.25 5.76
CA ALA A 59 -11.61 5.63 5.53
C ALA A 59 -12.79 6.60 5.73
N ALA A 60 -12.62 7.61 6.60
CA ALA A 60 -13.61 8.64 6.85
C ALA A 60 -13.64 9.76 5.78
N MET A 61 -12.68 9.80 4.86
CA MET A 61 -12.64 10.80 3.79
C MET A 61 -13.79 10.61 2.81
N GLY A 62 -14.33 11.73 2.31
CA GLY A 62 -15.48 11.75 1.39
C GLY A 62 -15.21 12.52 0.09
N GLU A 63 -16.27 12.76 -0.69
CA GLU A 63 -16.16 13.47 -1.99
C GLU A 63 -15.58 14.89 -1.86
N ALA A 64 -15.83 15.57 -0.74
CA ALA A 64 -15.25 16.87 -0.44
C ALA A 64 -13.71 16.80 -0.34
N ASP A 65 -13.18 15.74 0.28
CA ASP A 65 -11.74 15.50 0.34
C ASP A 65 -11.16 15.15 -1.02
N VAL A 66 -11.85 14.32 -1.81
CA VAL A 66 -11.43 14.00 -3.17
C VAL A 66 -11.32 15.29 -4.00
N SER A 67 -12.34 16.14 -3.94
CA SER A 67 -12.35 17.43 -4.65
C SER A 67 -11.23 18.36 -4.18
N ARG A 68 -10.99 18.44 -2.86
CA ARG A 68 -9.87 19.19 -2.27
C ARG A 68 -8.52 18.68 -2.78
N LEU A 69 -8.30 17.37 -2.78
CA LEU A 69 -7.06 16.75 -3.24
C LEU A 69 -6.83 16.95 -4.74
N LEU A 70 -7.88 16.96 -5.56
CA LEU A 70 -7.76 17.27 -6.99
C LEU A 70 -7.35 18.73 -7.25
N GLY A 71 -7.61 19.64 -6.32
CA GLY A 71 -7.12 21.02 -6.36
C GLY A 71 -5.68 21.20 -5.87
N ASP A 72 -5.12 20.22 -5.15
CA ASP A 72 -3.83 20.35 -4.49
C ASP A 72 -2.66 20.04 -5.45
N PRO A 73 -1.77 21.01 -5.75
CA PRO A 73 -0.62 20.79 -6.64
C PRO A 73 0.51 19.96 -5.98
N GLY A 74 0.44 19.75 -4.67
CA GLY A 74 1.36 18.91 -3.90
C GLY A 74 1.12 17.41 -4.09
N VAL A 75 -0.09 17.00 -4.47
CA VAL A 75 -0.46 15.58 -4.59
C VAL A 75 -0.48 15.09 -6.05
N ILE A 76 -0.51 13.77 -6.20
CA ILE A 76 -0.76 13.13 -7.49
C ILE A 76 -2.25 13.23 -7.79
N ARG A 77 -2.63 14.24 -8.59
CA ARG A 77 -4.02 14.57 -8.96
C ARG A 77 -4.64 13.54 -9.92
N ASN A 78 -4.87 12.33 -9.43
CA ASN A 78 -5.54 11.27 -10.14
C ASN A 78 -6.75 10.80 -9.33
N ARG A 79 -7.95 11.22 -9.77
CA ARG A 79 -9.22 10.96 -9.06
C ARG A 79 -9.42 9.48 -8.74
N ARG A 80 -9.27 8.60 -9.74
CA ARG A 80 -9.44 7.15 -9.58
C ARG A 80 -8.51 6.56 -8.52
N LYS A 81 -7.23 6.99 -8.50
CA LYS A 81 -6.27 6.52 -7.50
C LYS A 81 -6.56 7.06 -6.09
N ILE A 82 -6.98 8.33 -6.00
CA ILE A 82 -7.38 8.93 -4.71
C ILE A 82 -8.58 8.18 -4.14
N GLU A 83 -9.64 8.02 -4.94
CA GLU A 83 -10.84 7.27 -4.56
C GLU A 83 -10.51 5.82 -4.18
N ALA A 84 -9.62 5.17 -4.93
CA ALA A 84 -9.16 3.82 -4.61
C ALA A 84 -8.44 3.73 -3.27
N VAL A 85 -7.59 4.70 -2.91
CA VAL A 85 -6.94 4.71 -1.59
C VAL A 85 -7.96 4.89 -0.48
N ILE A 86 -8.97 5.75 -0.65
CA ILE A 86 -10.04 5.94 0.33
C ILE A 86 -10.87 4.64 0.48
N GLU A 87 -11.25 4.01 -0.62
CA GLU A 87 -11.97 2.73 -0.62
C GLU A 87 -11.13 1.63 0.04
N ASN A 88 -9.83 1.57 -0.28
CA ASN A 88 -8.92 0.60 0.32
C ASN A 88 -8.77 0.81 1.82
N ALA A 89 -8.81 2.04 2.31
CA ALA A 89 -8.79 2.31 3.75
C ALA A 89 -10.01 1.71 4.46
N LYS A 90 -11.20 1.83 3.86
CA LYS A 90 -12.43 1.22 4.40
C LYS A 90 -12.31 -0.29 4.48
N ARG A 91 -11.83 -0.91 3.40
CA ARG A 91 -11.61 -2.37 3.35
C ARG A 91 -10.52 -2.81 4.32
N PHE A 92 -9.47 -2.02 4.48
CA PHE A 92 -8.39 -2.28 5.41
C PHE A 92 -8.94 -2.32 6.84
N VAL A 93 -9.69 -1.28 7.25
CA VAL A 93 -10.33 -1.23 8.57
C VAL A 93 -11.33 -2.38 8.76
N GLU A 94 -12.11 -2.74 7.74
CA GLU A 94 -13.05 -3.86 7.80
C GLU A 94 -12.33 -5.20 8.06
N ASN A 95 -11.27 -5.49 7.30
CA ASN A 95 -10.50 -6.73 7.45
C ASN A 95 -9.74 -6.81 8.78
N LEU A 96 -9.54 -5.68 9.47
CA LEU A 96 -8.90 -5.65 10.78
C LEU A 96 -9.84 -5.95 11.95
N LYS A 97 -11.16 -5.94 11.77
CA LYS A 97 -12.10 -6.14 12.89
C LYS A 97 -11.87 -7.45 13.65
N ASP A 98 -11.51 -8.50 12.92
CA ASP A 98 -11.30 -9.85 13.46
C ASP A 98 -9.80 -10.22 13.55
N GLN A 99 -8.90 -9.25 13.39
CA GLN A 99 -7.46 -9.48 13.34
C GLN A 99 -6.74 -8.65 14.41
N ALA A 100 -5.63 -9.18 14.93
CA ALA A 100 -4.80 -8.44 15.88
C ALA A 100 -4.04 -7.27 15.22
N SER A 101 -3.71 -7.40 13.94
CA SER A 101 -2.99 -6.40 13.13
C SER A 101 -3.07 -6.74 11.65
N PHE A 102 -2.64 -5.81 10.80
CA PHE A 102 -2.54 -6.08 9.37
C PHE A 102 -1.42 -7.06 9.04
N HIS A 103 -0.38 -7.10 9.87
CA HIS A 103 0.65 -8.14 9.78
C HIS A 103 0.01 -9.55 9.90
N SER A 104 -0.85 -9.74 10.91
CA SER A 104 -1.58 -11.01 11.13
C SER A 104 -2.50 -11.34 9.95
N TYR A 105 -3.18 -10.34 9.40
CA TYR A 105 -4.00 -10.49 8.20
C TYR A 105 -3.17 -11.03 7.02
N ILE A 106 -2.05 -10.38 6.67
CA ILE A 106 -1.21 -10.82 5.54
C ILE A 106 -0.59 -12.19 5.81
N ALA A 107 -0.14 -12.48 7.03
CA ALA A 107 0.40 -13.78 7.39
C ALA A 107 -0.65 -14.90 7.24
N GLY A 108 -1.94 -14.59 7.45
CA GLY A 108 -3.05 -15.52 7.20
C GLY A 108 -3.35 -15.78 5.72
N LEU A 109 -2.94 -14.88 4.82
CA LEU A 109 -3.12 -15.07 3.37
C LEU A 109 -2.11 -16.05 2.76
N GLY A 110 -0.93 -16.19 3.38
CA GLY A 110 0.12 -17.09 2.92
C GLY A 110 1.50 -16.72 3.46
N ALA A 111 2.40 -17.72 3.49
CA ALA A 111 3.80 -17.50 3.83
C ALA A 111 4.52 -16.72 2.71
N PRO A 112 5.70 -16.13 2.96
CA PRO A 112 6.48 -15.45 1.92
C PRO A 112 6.79 -16.31 0.68
N GLU A 113 6.78 -17.63 0.82
CA GLU A 113 6.91 -18.63 -0.25
C GLU A 113 5.67 -18.72 -1.14
N ASP A 114 4.48 -18.37 -0.62
CA ASP A 114 3.18 -18.41 -1.30
C ASP A 114 2.78 -17.03 -1.86
N LEU A 115 3.78 -16.24 -2.27
CA LEU A 115 3.62 -14.83 -2.65
C LEU A 115 2.54 -14.60 -3.71
N ASP A 116 2.42 -15.51 -4.67
CA ASP A 116 1.47 -15.42 -5.76
C ASP A 116 0.02 -15.60 -5.28
N MET A 117 -0.21 -16.52 -4.34
CA MET A 117 -1.53 -16.74 -3.74
C MET A 117 -1.95 -15.53 -2.89
N ALA A 118 -1.03 -15.03 -2.06
CA ALA A 118 -1.26 -13.84 -1.26
C ALA A 118 -1.56 -12.62 -2.16
N ALA A 119 -0.80 -12.45 -3.25
CA ALA A 119 -1.03 -11.37 -4.21
C ALA A 119 -2.41 -11.47 -4.87
N GLU A 120 -2.84 -12.67 -5.28
CA GLU A 120 -4.16 -12.91 -5.87
C GLU A 120 -5.28 -12.48 -4.93
N GLN A 121 -5.23 -12.90 -3.66
CA GLN A 121 -6.22 -12.51 -2.65
C GLN A 121 -6.25 -11.00 -2.41
N LEU A 122 -5.09 -10.34 -2.41
CA LEU A 122 -5.01 -8.89 -2.31
C LEU A 122 -5.66 -8.18 -3.50
N THR A 123 -5.56 -8.72 -4.72
CA THR A 123 -6.24 -8.13 -5.89
C THR A 123 -7.76 -8.21 -5.80
N GLN A 124 -8.29 -9.26 -5.17
CA GLN A 124 -9.73 -9.44 -4.94
C GLN A 124 -10.23 -8.54 -3.81
N THR A 125 -9.36 -8.25 -2.84
CA THR A 125 -9.68 -7.43 -1.68
C THR A 125 -9.63 -5.94 -2.00
N PHE A 126 -8.52 -5.46 -2.57
CA PHE A 126 -8.23 -4.03 -2.69
C PHE A 126 -8.45 -3.47 -4.10
N ALA A 127 -9.12 -2.33 -4.18
CA ALA A 127 -9.38 -1.60 -5.40
C ALA A 127 -8.08 -1.05 -6.01
N HIS A 128 -8.00 -1.07 -7.35
CA HIS A 128 -6.86 -0.59 -8.13
C HIS A 128 -5.50 -1.22 -7.73
N LEU A 129 -5.53 -2.41 -7.14
CA LEU A 129 -4.36 -3.19 -6.80
C LEU A 129 -4.27 -4.42 -7.71
N GLY A 130 -3.84 -4.20 -8.96
CA GLY A 130 -3.58 -5.33 -9.87
C GLY A 130 -2.43 -6.20 -9.39
N ARG A 131 -2.27 -7.41 -9.95
CA ARG A 131 -1.27 -8.41 -9.52
C ARG A 131 0.13 -7.84 -9.34
N THR A 132 0.60 -7.03 -10.30
CA THR A 132 1.92 -6.39 -10.21
C THR A 132 2.04 -5.43 -9.04
N SER A 133 0.99 -4.65 -8.75
CA SER A 133 0.97 -3.74 -7.59
C SER A 133 0.83 -4.50 -6.27
N ALA A 134 0.08 -5.60 -6.24
CA ALA A 134 -0.02 -6.47 -5.06
C ALA A 134 1.35 -7.10 -4.72
N LEU A 135 2.04 -7.64 -5.72
CA LEU A 135 3.41 -8.15 -5.57
C LEU A 135 4.37 -7.05 -5.16
N PHE A 136 4.27 -5.86 -5.74
CA PHE A 136 5.08 -4.71 -5.36
C PHE A 136 4.87 -4.33 -3.89
N PHE A 137 3.62 -4.31 -3.43
CA PHE A 137 3.27 -4.05 -2.04
C PHE A 137 3.89 -5.10 -1.11
N LEU A 138 3.66 -6.40 -1.35
CA LEU A 138 4.19 -7.48 -0.53
C LEU A 138 5.72 -7.45 -0.47
N PHE A 139 6.37 -7.27 -1.63
CA PHE A 139 7.82 -7.15 -1.73
C PHE A 139 8.36 -5.95 -0.98
N SER A 140 7.64 -4.82 -1.00
CA SER A 140 8.01 -3.60 -0.28
C SER A 140 7.83 -3.74 1.23
N ALA A 141 6.87 -4.56 1.66
CA ALA A 141 6.60 -4.89 3.06
C ALA A 141 7.50 -6.01 3.60
N GLY A 142 8.46 -6.50 2.82
CA GLY A 142 9.39 -7.56 3.24
C GLY A 142 8.84 -8.98 3.12
N TRP A 143 7.62 -9.16 2.59
CA TRP A 143 7.08 -10.46 2.17
C TRP A 143 7.73 -10.89 0.88
N ARG A 144 8.88 -11.54 1.03
CA ARG A 144 9.56 -12.26 -0.04
C ARG A 144 10.42 -13.34 0.58
N PRO A 145 10.70 -14.43 -0.15
CA PRO A 145 11.65 -15.44 0.31
C PRO A 145 12.97 -14.76 0.71
N PRO A 146 13.64 -15.25 1.77
CA PRO A 146 14.98 -14.80 2.08
C PRO A 146 15.83 -14.96 0.81
N GLN A 147 16.56 -13.90 0.43
CA GLN A 147 17.61 -14.09 -0.56
C GLN A 147 18.60 -15.05 0.09
N THR A 148 18.67 -16.28 -0.41
CA THR A 148 19.85 -17.11 -0.17
C THR A 148 21.02 -16.23 -0.57
N ALA A 149 21.90 -15.95 0.39
CA ALA A 149 23.18 -15.34 0.08
C ALA A 149 23.89 -16.35 -0.81
N ASP A 150 23.80 -16.16 -2.13
CA ASP A 150 24.66 -16.86 -3.06
C ASP A 150 26.09 -16.35 -2.81
N ALA A 151 26.84 -17.27 -2.19
CA ALA A 151 28.27 -17.58 -2.29
C ALA A 151 29.19 -16.59 -3.02
#